data_AF-A0A819AAH3-F1
#
_entry.id   AF-A0A819AAH3-F1
#
_cell.length_a   1.000
_cell.length_b   1.000
_cell.length_c   1.000
_cell.angle_alpha   90.00
_cell.angle_beta   90.00
_cell.angle_gamma   90.00
#
_symmetry.space_group_name_H-M   'P 1'
#
loop_
_entity.id
_entity.type
_entity.pdbx_description
1 polymer ?
#
loop_
_entity_poly.entity_id
_entity_poly.type
_entity_poly.pdbx_seq_one_letter_code
_entity_poly.pdbx_strand_id
1 'polypeptide(L)'
;MNEQNIETFLSSDELRLKIMNEGRTDRVEVNQRMLIDKMLARYSSEFVVYRELIQNSDDAQSTSFTLEITCDPSTAKINYESINKDHLSINQRKKSKILTGIGERLKNHQKTNTINSNKDLNNNLFNNQYSFENNFNNCIITEIRTINNGNIFSEDDWKRIITIAEGNTNVDAIGQFGVGFFSVFSYSEQPMIVSGKNCLVFSWQNGKTLVTFRKELSDDQQQSSTSIILKMKNKYILKTKSTLEINETYNSLQTSTKSNKNILTNETVSTMDLIQLKFFFTKILSFTKYINELIIKINGLIVFQVNKTKQNLSTKLSIAANKFILNKTYNCLRFNSLTQTKQKFSIHNGPSITFNHIDIQAELIIDKNFHKQIQNVLKKSLPSILHIQFLFPSTKIFDEQESKLLINNNLNNQILKELIPLKFHNQEIFPSGQIFIGSATHQTTGIGMHLFTHFIPTIERENIDLQDPYISIWNEQLLISIGKIIRFIYDQTILDIDNNIQQEINQQLNLILASYAFQTSAPNKDIS
;
A
#
# COMPACT_ATOMS: atom_id res chain seq x y z
N MET A 1 -11.92 -41.40 -29.37
CA MET A 1 -10.96 -40.93 -28.35
C MET A 1 -10.31 -39.69 -28.92
N ASN A 2 -10.82 -38.50 -28.56
CA ASN A 2 -10.16 -37.25 -28.88
C ASN A 2 -9.44 -36.80 -27.62
N GLU A 3 -8.11 -36.84 -27.66
CA GLU A 3 -7.26 -36.20 -26.67
C GLU A 3 -7.60 -34.71 -26.66
N GLN A 4 -8.13 -34.24 -25.53
CA GLN A 4 -8.23 -32.82 -25.26
C GLN A 4 -6.80 -32.29 -25.15
N ASN A 5 -6.43 -31.39 -26.08
CA ASN A 5 -5.21 -30.58 -25.97
C ASN A 5 -5.26 -29.84 -24.63
N ILE A 6 -4.49 -30.31 -23.66
CA ILE A 6 -4.17 -29.56 -22.47
C ILE A 6 -3.18 -28.48 -22.93
N GLU A 7 -3.69 -27.25 -23.13
CA GLU A 7 -2.85 -26.08 -23.32
C GLU A 7 -1.87 -25.98 -22.14
N THR A 8 -0.61 -26.31 -22.41
CA THR A 8 0.46 -26.25 -21.42
C THR A 8 0.98 -24.82 -21.40
N PHE A 9 0.46 -24.01 -20.46
CA PHE A 9 1.05 -22.72 -20.15
C PHE A 9 2.52 -22.92 -19.76
N LEU A 10 3.43 -22.27 -20.49
CA LEU A 10 4.85 -22.28 -20.15
C LEU A 10 5.05 -21.77 -18.72
N SER A 11 5.87 -22.47 -17.95
CA SER A 11 6.34 -21.98 -16.66
C SER A 11 7.15 -20.67 -16.83
N SER A 12 7.31 -19.90 -15.76
CA SER A 12 8.09 -18.66 -15.80
C SER A 12 9.55 -18.89 -16.24
N ASP A 13 10.13 -20.03 -15.83
CA ASP A 13 11.49 -20.42 -16.22
C ASP A 13 11.58 -20.80 -17.71
N GLU A 14 10.62 -21.57 -18.23
CA GLU A 14 10.60 -21.94 -19.66
C GLU A 14 10.36 -20.72 -20.56
N LEU A 15 9.41 -19.85 -20.18
CA LEU A 15 9.17 -18.61 -20.89
C LEU A 15 10.44 -17.75 -20.92
N ARG A 16 11.11 -17.59 -19.78
CA ARG A 16 12.35 -16.83 -19.70
C ARG A 16 13.42 -17.37 -20.65
N LEU A 17 13.66 -18.68 -20.67
CA LEU A 17 14.64 -19.31 -21.56
C LEU A 17 14.31 -19.06 -23.03
N LYS A 18 13.03 -19.20 -23.40
CA LYS A 18 12.53 -18.89 -24.76
C LYS A 18 12.86 -17.45 -25.15
N ILE A 19 12.56 -16.48 -24.29
CA ILE A 19 12.83 -15.05 -24.57
C ILE A 19 14.33 -14.76 -24.65
N MET A 20 15.16 -15.36 -23.80
CA MET A 20 16.61 -15.17 -23.84
C MET A 20 17.26 -15.74 -25.10
N ASN A 21 16.73 -16.85 -25.65
CA ASN A 21 17.27 -17.49 -26.84
C ASN A 21 16.81 -16.83 -28.14
N GLU A 22 15.56 -16.33 -28.18
CA GLU A 22 14.89 -15.92 -29.42
C GLU A 22 14.56 -14.41 -29.45
N GLY A 23 14.69 -13.71 -28.33
CA GLY A 23 14.36 -12.29 -28.20
C GLY A 23 15.44 -11.36 -28.78
N ARG A 24 15.02 -10.18 -29.26
CA ARG A 24 15.95 -9.11 -29.61
C ARG A 24 16.62 -8.56 -28.36
N THR A 25 17.89 -8.22 -28.47
CA THR A 25 18.64 -7.60 -27.37
C THR A 25 18.56 -6.08 -27.45
N ASP A 26 18.08 -5.48 -26.38
CA ASP A 26 18.10 -4.03 -26.20
C ASP A 26 19.19 -3.68 -25.16
N ARG A 27 20.07 -2.72 -25.49
CA ARG A 27 21.10 -2.25 -24.55
C ARG A 27 20.46 -1.39 -23.47
N VAL A 28 20.73 -1.70 -22.20
CA VAL A 28 20.34 -0.87 -21.06
C VAL A 28 21.35 0.28 -20.95
N GLU A 29 20.86 1.52 -20.93
CA GLU A 29 21.74 2.72 -20.93
C GLU A 29 22.59 2.81 -19.66
N VAL A 30 22.06 2.31 -18.54
CA VAL A 30 22.81 2.18 -17.30
C VAL A 30 22.89 0.71 -16.89
N ASN A 31 23.99 0.08 -17.31
CA ASN A 31 24.19 -1.34 -17.19
C ASN A 31 25.01 -1.76 -15.95
N GLN A 32 25.33 -0.85 -15.03
CA GLN A 32 26.26 -1.12 -13.93
C GLN A 32 25.55 -1.53 -12.63
N ARG A 33 25.83 -2.75 -12.16
CA ARG A 33 25.35 -3.29 -10.88
C ARG A 33 25.55 -2.35 -9.70
N MET A 34 26.68 -1.66 -9.62
CA MET A 34 27.00 -0.74 -8.52
C MET A 34 26.01 0.42 -8.39
N LEU A 35 25.46 0.93 -9.49
CA LEU A 35 24.48 2.02 -9.40
C LEU A 35 23.16 1.51 -8.83
N ILE A 36 22.69 0.35 -9.30
CA ILE A 36 21.48 -0.30 -8.78
C ILE A 36 21.66 -0.60 -7.29
N ASP A 37 22.78 -1.18 -6.89
CA ASP A 37 23.07 -1.47 -5.47
C ASP A 37 23.07 -0.19 -4.62
N LYS A 38 23.67 0.90 -5.12
CA LYS A 38 23.68 2.21 -4.45
C LYS A 38 22.28 2.81 -4.33
N MET A 39 21.45 2.61 -5.35
CA MET A 39 20.05 3.03 -5.32
C MET A 39 19.27 2.21 -4.30
N LEU A 40 19.36 0.88 -4.35
CA LEU A 40 18.67 -0.02 -3.42
C LEU A 40 19.05 0.24 -1.96
N ALA A 41 20.31 0.60 -1.68
CA ALA A 41 20.75 0.98 -0.33
C ALA A 41 20.01 2.20 0.25
N ARG A 42 19.43 3.06 -0.61
CA ARG A 42 18.58 4.21 -0.20
C ARG A 42 17.10 3.85 -0.08
N TYR A 43 16.68 2.70 -0.60
CA TYR A 43 15.33 2.16 -0.47
C TYR A 43 15.28 1.10 0.63
N SER A 44 15.53 1.50 1.87
CA SER A 44 15.50 0.61 3.03
C SER A 44 14.10 0.40 3.62
N SER A 45 13.09 1.14 3.14
CA SER A 45 11.71 1.03 3.60
C SER A 45 11.14 -0.35 3.30
N GLU A 46 10.26 -0.81 4.18
CA GLU A 46 9.45 -2.01 3.94
C GLU A 46 8.46 -1.76 2.78
N PHE A 47 8.17 -2.81 2.00
CA PHE A 47 7.20 -2.80 0.90
C PHE A 47 7.41 -1.77 -0.24
N VAL A 48 8.60 -1.17 -0.35
CA VAL A 48 8.94 -0.22 -1.44
C VAL A 48 8.56 -0.76 -2.81
N VAL A 49 8.94 -2.01 -3.11
CA VAL A 49 8.66 -2.61 -4.42
C VAL A 49 7.15 -2.59 -4.71
N TYR A 50 6.33 -2.97 -3.73
CA TYR A 50 4.88 -2.97 -3.91
C TYR A 50 4.32 -1.57 -4.05
N ARG A 51 4.81 -0.60 -3.27
CA ARG A 51 4.44 0.81 -3.42
C ARG A 51 4.69 1.30 -4.84
N GLU A 52 5.90 1.13 -5.36
CA GLU A 52 6.27 1.61 -6.69
C GLU A 52 5.47 0.88 -7.79
N LEU A 53 5.25 -0.43 -7.65
CA LEU A 53 4.47 -1.21 -8.63
C LEU A 53 2.97 -0.88 -8.61
N ILE A 54 2.38 -0.61 -7.43
CA ILE A 54 0.99 -0.17 -7.31
C ILE A 54 0.83 1.23 -7.92
N GLN A 55 1.75 2.15 -7.64
CA GLN A 55 1.74 3.50 -8.22
C GLN A 55 1.86 3.47 -9.75
N ASN A 56 2.81 2.69 -10.28
CA ASN A 56 2.94 2.50 -11.74
C ASN A 56 1.67 1.90 -12.36
N SER A 57 1.00 1.00 -11.64
CA SER A 57 -0.25 0.39 -12.10
C SER A 57 -1.42 1.39 -12.08
N ASP A 58 -1.49 2.26 -11.06
CA ASP A 58 -2.48 3.34 -10.99
C ASP A 58 -2.25 4.37 -12.09
N ASP A 59 -1.00 4.76 -12.35
CA ASP A 59 -0.61 5.65 -13.45
C ASP A 59 -0.94 5.04 -14.84
N ALA A 60 -0.88 3.70 -14.95
CA ALA A 60 -1.35 2.95 -16.12
C ALA A 60 -2.89 2.83 -16.19
N GLN A 61 -3.63 3.51 -15.31
CA GLN A 61 -5.10 3.49 -15.23
C GLN A 61 -5.69 2.12 -14.89
N SER A 62 -4.92 1.27 -14.19
CA SER A 62 -5.40 -0.02 -13.73
C SER A 62 -6.54 0.14 -12.73
N THR A 63 -7.56 -0.70 -12.82
CA THR A 63 -8.66 -0.73 -11.84
C THR A 63 -8.45 -1.77 -10.75
N SER A 64 -7.58 -2.76 -11.00
CA SER A 64 -7.23 -3.83 -10.07
C SER A 64 -5.71 -4.06 -10.04
N PHE A 65 -5.17 -4.43 -8.89
CA PHE A 65 -3.79 -4.90 -8.76
C PHE A 65 -3.76 -6.16 -7.90
N THR A 66 -3.14 -7.21 -8.44
CA THR A 66 -2.97 -8.49 -7.76
C THR A 66 -1.50 -8.74 -7.45
N LEU A 67 -1.22 -9.13 -6.21
CA LEU A 67 0.04 -9.71 -5.79
C LEU A 67 -0.14 -11.22 -5.60
N GLU A 68 0.58 -12.02 -6.37
CA GLU A 68 0.64 -13.47 -6.24
C GLU A 68 1.99 -13.87 -5.64
N ILE A 69 1.94 -14.53 -4.49
CA ILE A 69 3.09 -15.08 -3.79
C ILE A 69 3.12 -16.58 -4.05
N THR A 70 4.19 -17.08 -4.65
CA THR A 70 4.46 -18.51 -4.76
C THR A 70 5.44 -18.92 -3.69
N CYS A 71 5.09 -19.95 -2.92
CA CYS A 71 5.94 -20.47 -1.86
C CYS A 71 5.89 -22.00 -1.79
N ASP A 72 6.96 -22.64 -1.32
CA ASP A 72 7.06 -24.09 -1.17
C ASP A 72 6.39 -24.57 0.14
N PRO A 73 5.23 -25.26 0.09
CA PRO A 73 4.53 -25.71 1.28
C PRO A 73 5.31 -26.76 2.09
N SER A 74 6.25 -27.49 1.48
CA SER A 74 7.05 -28.50 2.17
C SER A 74 7.95 -27.88 3.24
N THR A 75 8.32 -26.61 3.06
CA THR A 75 9.21 -25.86 3.96
C THR A 75 8.50 -25.32 5.21
N ALA A 76 7.16 -25.31 5.25
CA ALA A 76 6.38 -24.89 6.43
C ALA A 76 6.72 -25.67 7.70
N LYS A 77 7.15 -26.94 7.55
CA LYS A 77 7.53 -27.84 8.65
C LYS A 77 8.91 -27.54 9.24
N ILE A 78 9.70 -26.66 8.62
CA ILE A 78 11.03 -26.28 9.09
C ILE A 78 10.84 -25.25 10.22
N ASN A 79 11.39 -25.55 11.41
CA ASN A 79 11.24 -24.67 12.56
C ASN A 79 12.14 -23.43 12.41
N TYR A 80 11.55 -22.34 11.93
CA TYR A 80 12.12 -21.00 11.94
C TYR A 80 11.51 -20.19 13.08
N GLU A 81 12.33 -19.79 14.06
CA GLU A 81 11.91 -18.97 15.19
C GLU A 81 12.25 -17.49 14.96
N SER A 82 11.42 -16.59 15.52
CA SER A 82 11.71 -15.17 15.51
C SER A 82 13.01 -14.90 16.27
N ILE A 83 13.82 -13.98 15.75
CA ILE A 83 15.03 -13.55 16.46
C ILE A 83 14.59 -12.57 17.53
N ASN A 84 14.34 -13.04 18.75
CA ASN A 84 14.06 -12.14 19.89
C ASN A 84 15.31 -11.27 20.13
N LYS A 85 15.22 -9.98 19.77
CA LYS A 85 16.28 -9.00 20.04
C LYS A 85 16.41 -8.70 21.55
N ASP A 86 15.41 -9.06 22.35
CA ASP A 86 15.33 -8.71 23.78
C ASP A 86 15.94 -9.74 24.75
N HIS A 87 16.56 -10.83 24.26
CA HIS A 87 17.19 -11.83 25.13
C HIS A 87 18.72 -11.92 24.96
N LEU A 88 19.39 -10.76 24.93
CA LEU A 88 20.78 -10.63 25.38
C LEU A 88 20.86 -10.11 26.82
N SER A 89 20.07 -10.70 27.72
CA SER A 89 20.33 -10.65 29.16
C SER A 89 19.73 -11.89 29.84
N ILE A 90 20.63 -12.82 30.15
CA ILE A 90 20.68 -13.66 31.35
C ILE A 90 19.46 -14.55 31.67
N ASN A 91 19.76 -15.86 31.67
CA ASN A 91 19.08 -16.98 32.32
C ASN A 91 17.82 -17.57 31.67
N GLN A 92 18.01 -18.70 30.96
CA GLN A 92 17.11 -19.85 31.06
C GLN A 92 17.88 -21.17 30.80
N ARG A 93 18.40 -21.76 31.88
CA ARG A 93 18.45 -23.22 32.01
C ARG A 93 17.11 -23.67 32.59
N LYS A 94 16.59 -24.79 32.05
CA LYS A 94 15.40 -25.56 32.44
C LYS A 94 14.12 -25.25 31.63
N LYS A 95 13.99 -25.97 30.51
CA LYS A 95 12.89 -26.93 30.31
C LYS A 95 13.20 -27.83 29.11
N SER A 96 14.09 -28.80 29.34
CA SER A 96 14.06 -30.07 28.62
C SER A 96 13.00 -30.97 29.27
N LYS A 97 12.33 -31.79 28.45
CA LYS A 97 11.31 -32.83 28.78
C LYS A 97 9.87 -32.32 28.68
N ILE A 98 9.27 -32.56 27.52
CA ILE A 98 8.17 -33.52 27.31
C ILE A 98 7.99 -33.59 25.78
N LEU A 99 8.59 -34.60 25.16
CA LEU A 99 8.36 -34.93 23.75
C LEU A 99 8.57 -36.44 23.57
N THR A 100 7.60 -37.19 24.09
CA THR A 100 7.40 -38.61 23.77
C THR A 100 5.89 -38.87 23.86
N GLY A 101 5.26 -39.12 22.72
CA GLY A 101 3.87 -39.58 22.66
C GLY A 101 2.97 -38.88 21.64
N ILE A 102 3.40 -38.81 20.38
CA ILE A 102 2.45 -38.64 19.25
C ILE A 102 2.54 -39.90 18.41
N GLY A 103 1.78 -40.90 18.84
CA GLY A 103 1.44 -42.07 18.08
C GLY A 103 0.02 -42.44 18.51
N GLU A 104 -0.89 -42.42 17.54
CA GLU A 104 -2.26 -42.95 17.64
C GLU A 104 -3.26 -42.13 18.47
N ARG A 105 -4.11 -41.36 17.75
CA ARG A 105 -5.55 -41.21 18.02
C ARG A 105 -6.23 -40.45 16.87
N LEU A 106 -6.28 -41.11 15.72
CA LEU A 106 -7.32 -40.89 14.72
C LEU A 106 -8.22 -42.12 14.78
N LYS A 107 -9.38 -41.99 15.44
CA LYS A 107 -10.66 -42.64 15.11
C LYS A 107 -11.66 -42.42 16.26
N ASN A 108 -12.87 -42.09 15.85
CA ASN A 108 -14.14 -42.11 16.59
C ASN A 108 -14.42 -40.90 17.51
N HIS A 109 -15.28 -39.98 17.03
CA HIS A 109 -16.67 -39.98 17.48
C HIS A 109 -17.58 -39.08 16.62
N GLN A 110 -18.54 -39.73 15.94
CA GLN A 110 -19.82 -39.12 15.57
C GLN A 110 -20.81 -39.37 16.73
N LYS A 111 -21.45 -38.31 17.25
CA LYS A 111 -22.91 -38.09 17.20
C LYS A 111 -23.36 -36.94 18.12
N THR A 112 -24.04 -35.99 17.47
CA THR A 112 -25.22 -35.21 17.88
C THR A 112 -25.15 -34.33 19.13
N ASN A 113 -25.33 -33.00 18.94
CA ASN A 113 -26.60 -32.35 19.32
C ASN A 113 -26.76 -30.92 18.75
N THR A 114 -27.89 -30.76 18.06
CA THR A 114 -28.83 -29.62 18.01
C THR A 114 -28.36 -28.21 17.65
N ILE A 115 -28.85 -27.78 16.49
CA ILE A 115 -28.81 -26.45 15.90
C ILE A 115 -29.60 -25.44 16.76
N ASN A 116 -28.96 -24.32 17.09
CA ASN A 116 -29.66 -23.05 17.31
C ASN A 116 -29.09 -22.01 16.33
N SER A 117 -30.00 -21.36 15.62
CA SER A 117 -29.83 -20.70 14.34
C SER A 117 -29.17 -19.32 14.39
N ASN A 118 -28.40 -19.03 13.34
CA ASN A 118 -27.96 -17.72 12.82
C ASN A 118 -26.72 -17.01 13.42
N LYS A 119 -26.06 -17.50 14.48
CA LYS A 119 -24.76 -16.94 14.93
C LYS A 119 -23.51 -17.70 14.44
N ASP A 120 -23.65 -18.97 14.07
CA ASP A 120 -22.50 -19.84 13.77
C ASP A 120 -22.09 -19.89 12.28
N LEU A 121 -22.92 -19.37 11.37
CA LEU A 121 -22.57 -19.33 9.95
C LEU A 121 -21.44 -18.32 9.66
N ASN A 122 -21.41 -17.18 10.36
CA ASN A 122 -20.30 -16.24 10.22
C ASN A 122 -19.02 -16.79 10.87
N ASN A 123 -19.11 -17.38 12.07
CA ASN A 123 -17.94 -17.93 12.76
C ASN A 123 -17.27 -19.11 12.02
N ASN A 124 -18.03 -19.93 11.28
CA ASN A 124 -17.47 -21.07 10.53
C ASN A 124 -16.76 -20.68 9.22
N LEU A 125 -17.11 -19.56 8.56
CA LEU A 125 -16.31 -19.05 7.43
C LEU A 125 -15.03 -18.35 7.89
N PHE A 126 -15.08 -17.60 9.00
CA PHE A 126 -13.92 -16.87 9.53
C PHE A 126 -12.82 -17.77 10.10
N ASN A 127 -13.16 -18.91 10.72
CA ASN A 127 -12.16 -19.89 11.18
C ASN A 127 -11.45 -20.60 10.02
N ASN A 128 -12.07 -20.70 8.84
CA ASN A 128 -11.50 -21.41 7.70
C ASN A 128 -10.45 -20.59 6.92
N GLN A 129 -10.60 -19.27 6.83
CA GLN A 129 -9.61 -18.43 6.13
C GLN A 129 -8.28 -18.34 6.93
N TYR A 130 -8.36 -18.18 8.25
CA TYR A 130 -7.18 -18.22 9.13
C TYR A 130 -6.54 -19.60 9.21
N SER A 131 -7.35 -20.66 9.30
CA SER A 131 -6.80 -22.03 9.30
C SER A 131 -6.10 -22.35 7.98
N PHE A 132 -6.58 -21.80 6.86
CA PHE A 132 -5.95 -21.96 5.56
C PHE A 132 -4.64 -21.18 5.40
N GLU A 133 -4.60 -19.89 5.76
CA GLU A 133 -3.37 -19.08 5.73
C GLU A 133 -2.26 -19.66 6.62
N ASN A 134 -2.65 -20.29 7.73
CA ASN A 134 -1.72 -20.95 8.65
C ASN A 134 -0.93 -22.10 8.01
N ASN A 135 -1.44 -22.71 6.94
CA ASN A 135 -0.74 -23.77 6.21
C ASN A 135 0.49 -23.24 5.46
N PHE A 136 0.54 -21.93 5.19
CA PHE A 136 1.68 -21.29 4.52
C PHE A 136 2.64 -20.59 5.48
N ASN A 137 2.36 -20.61 6.78
CA ASN A 137 3.27 -20.03 7.75
C ASN A 137 4.64 -20.72 7.68
N ASN A 138 5.70 -19.93 7.66
CA ASN A 138 7.08 -20.35 7.49
C ASN A 138 7.45 -20.93 6.11
N CYS A 139 6.58 -20.83 5.09
CA CYS A 139 6.97 -21.25 3.75
C CYS A 139 8.04 -20.34 3.15
N ILE A 140 8.98 -20.92 2.42
CA ILE A 140 9.97 -20.20 1.63
C ILE A 140 9.29 -19.70 0.35
N ILE A 141 9.35 -18.38 0.14
CA ILE A 141 8.85 -17.73 -1.08
C ILE A 141 9.84 -17.98 -2.21
N THR A 142 9.34 -18.44 -3.35
CA THR A 142 10.12 -18.79 -4.54
C THR A 142 9.94 -17.78 -5.67
N GLU A 143 8.74 -17.24 -5.83
CA GLU A 143 8.40 -16.24 -6.83
C GLU A 143 7.37 -15.26 -6.27
N ILE A 144 7.48 -14.00 -6.69
CA ILE A 144 6.45 -12.99 -6.52
C ILE A 144 6.05 -12.48 -7.90
N ARG A 145 4.76 -12.36 -8.12
CA ARG A 145 4.20 -11.84 -9.36
C ARG A 145 3.20 -10.75 -9.05
N THR A 146 3.33 -9.60 -9.71
CA THR A 146 2.28 -8.58 -9.69
C THR A 146 1.56 -8.56 -11.03
N ILE A 147 0.25 -8.33 -11.01
CA ILE A 147 -0.61 -8.31 -12.19
C ILE A 147 -1.52 -7.09 -12.10
N ASN A 148 -1.59 -6.30 -13.16
CA ASN A 148 -2.50 -5.17 -13.27
C ASN A 148 -3.24 -5.20 -14.61
N ASN A 149 -4.46 -4.65 -14.64
CA ASN A 149 -5.33 -4.61 -15.81
C ASN A 149 -5.39 -3.21 -16.45
N GLY A 150 -4.36 -2.40 -16.24
CA GLY A 150 -4.23 -1.08 -16.86
C GLY A 150 -3.77 -1.16 -18.31
N ASN A 151 -3.39 -0.01 -18.84
CA ASN A 151 -2.82 0.13 -20.17
C ASN A 151 -1.55 -0.73 -20.31
N ILE A 152 -1.48 -1.50 -21.39
CA ILE A 152 -0.28 -2.25 -21.74
C ILE A 152 0.86 -1.31 -22.15
N PHE A 153 2.10 -1.77 -22.05
CA PHE A 153 3.27 -0.99 -22.39
C PHE A 153 3.29 -0.62 -23.87
N SER A 154 3.36 0.69 -24.13
CA SER A 154 3.68 1.24 -25.46
C SER A 154 5.18 1.05 -25.79
N GLU A 155 5.56 1.27 -27.04
CA GLU A 155 6.98 1.24 -27.42
C GLU A 155 7.83 2.27 -26.66
N ASP A 156 7.24 3.39 -26.24
CA ASP A 156 7.97 4.37 -25.43
C ASP A 156 8.08 3.93 -23.96
N ASP A 157 7.10 3.18 -23.42
CA ASP A 157 7.24 2.54 -22.11
C ASP A 157 8.38 1.53 -22.11
N TRP A 158 8.50 0.71 -23.16
CA TRP A 158 9.58 -0.26 -23.31
C TRP A 158 10.96 0.39 -23.41
N LYS A 159 11.07 1.59 -23.99
CA LYS A 159 12.33 2.36 -23.98
C LYS A 159 12.61 2.94 -22.60
N ARG A 160 11.61 3.54 -21.95
CA ARG A 160 11.79 4.12 -20.60
C ARG A 160 12.18 3.09 -19.56
N ILE A 161 11.61 1.88 -19.60
CA ILE A 161 11.88 0.86 -18.57
C ILE A 161 13.32 0.34 -18.58
N ILE A 162 14.05 0.53 -19.69
CA ILE A 162 15.47 0.17 -19.83
C ILE A 162 16.42 1.36 -19.67
N THR A 163 15.90 2.56 -19.44
CA THR A 163 16.67 3.77 -19.17
C THR A 163 16.50 4.20 -17.71
N ILE A 164 17.58 4.15 -16.92
CA ILE A 164 17.55 4.62 -15.53
C ILE A 164 17.52 6.16 -15.54
N ALA A 165 16.64 6.74 -14.72
CA ALA A 165 16.48 8.18 -14.51
C ALA A 165 15.77 8.97 -15.63
N GLU A 166 15.15 8.29 -16.59
CA GLU A 166 14.10 8.87 -17.42
C GLU A 166 12.73 8.67 -16.75
N GLY A 167 12.35 9.62 -15.90
CA GLY A 167 11.04 9.66 -15.25
C GLY A 167 9.89 9.73 -16.23
N ASN A 168 8.69 9.35 -15.77
CA ASN A 168 7.48 9.60 -16.54
C ASN A 168 7.33 11.11 -16.75
N THR A 169 7.33 11.52 -18.02
CA THR A 169 7.20 12.93 -18.42
C THR A 169 5.81 13.49 -18.12
N ASN A 170 4.82 12.62 -17.88
CA ASN A 170 3.49 13.03 -17.45
C ASN A 170 3.55 13.75 -16.10
N VAL A 171 3.23 15.04 -16.07
CA VAL A 171 3.20 15.88 -14.86
C VAL A 171 2.24 15.37 -13.78
N ASP A 172 1.21 14.62 -14.18
CA ASP A 172 0.19 14.08 -13.27
C ASP A 172 0.59 12.74 -12.64
N ALA A 173 1.64 12.08 -13.15
CA ALA A 173 2.13 10.81 -12.62
C ALA A 173 2.90 11.01 -11.31
N ILE A 174 2.65 10.13 -10.32
CA ILE A 174 3.26 10.19 -8.98
C ILE A 174 4.78 9.92 -9.05
N GLY A 175 5.20 9.08 -10.01
CA GLY A 175 6.60 8.73 -10.23
C GLY A 175 7.45 9.86 -10.84
N GLN A 176 8.30 10.49 -10.03
CA GLN A 176 9.12 11.63 -10.47
C GLN A 176 10.50 11.29 -11.07
N PHE A 177 11.18 10.26 -10.55
CA PHE A 177 12.61 10.06 -10.82
C PHE A 177 12.93 8.96 -11.82
N GLY A 178 11.95 8.19 -12.31
CA GLY A 178 12.20 7.12 -13.30
C GLY A 178 13.08 5.96 -12.81
N VAL A 179 13.30 5.89 -11.50
CA VAL A 179 14.13 4.85 -10.88
C VAL A 179 13.30 3.83 -10.13
N GLY A 180 12.07 4.15 -9.73
CA GLY A 180 11.23 3.33 -8.84
C GLY A 180 11.08 1.87 -9.27
N PHE A 181 10.99 1.61 -10.58
CA PHE A 181 10.93 0.24 -11.11
C PHE A 181 12.15 -0.59 -10.70
N PHE A 182 13.37 -0.03 -10.70
CA PHE A 182 14.60 -0.77 -10.36
C PHE A 182 14.64 -1.25 -8.91
N SER A 183 13.72 -0.81 -8.04
CA SER A 183 13.52 -1.41 -6.72
C SER A 183 13.24 -2.92 -6.77
N VAL A 184 12.69 -3.44 -7.88
CA VAL A 184 12.44 -4.89 -8.06
C VAL A 184 13.71 -5.74 -7.94
N PHE A 185 14.88 -5.15 -8.20
CA PHE A 185 16.16 -5.84 -8.05
C PHE A 185 16.52 -6.13 -6.59
N SER A 186 15.79 -5.56 -5.61
CA SER A 186 15.88 -5.97 -4.20
C SER A 186 15.40 -7.42 -3.97
N TYR A 187 14.41 -7.88 -4.74
CA TYR A 187 13.86 -9.23 -4.63
C TYR A 187 14.38 -10.20 -5.69
N SER A 188 14.69 -9.75 -6.90
CA SER A 188 15.10 -10.63 -7.99
C SER A 188 16.34 -10.14 -8.74
N GLU A 189 17.25 -11.04 -9.09
CA GLU A 189 18.34 -10.75 -10.05
C GLU A 189 17.86 -10.85 -11.50
N GLN A 190 16.64 -11.36 -11.71
CA GLN A 190 16.13 -11.71 -13.02
C GLN A 190 14.66 -11.30 -13.23
N PRO A 191 14.31 -10.00 -13.06
CA PRO A 191 12.96 -9.53 -13.34
C PRO A 191 12.51 -9.85 -14.78
N MET A 192 11.22 -10.17 -14.93
CA MET A 192 10.56 -10.38 -16.21
C MET A 192 9.25 -9.60 -16.24
N ILE A 193 8.96 -8.97 -17.38
CA ILE A 193 7.74 -8.20 -17.61
C ILE A 193 7.00 -8.82 -18.78
N VAL A 194 5.72 -9.14 -18.62
CA VAL A 194 4.82 -9.54 -19.70
C VAL A 194 3.75 -8.48 -19.80
N SER A 195 3.58 -7.83 -20.96
CA SER A 195 2.58 -6.79 -21.14
C SER A 195 2.07 -6.80 -22.58
N GLY A 196 0.77 -7.05 -22.74
CA GLY A 196 0.18 -7.19 -24.05
C GLY A 196 0.76 -8.39 -24.79
N LYS A 197 1.25 -8.12 -25.99
CA LYS A 197 1.90 -9.09 -26.86
C LYS A 197 3.40 -9.25 -26.62
N ASN A 198 4.00 -8.50 -25.71
CA ASN A 198 5.46 -8.49 -25.54
C ASN A 198 5.87 -9.05 -24.17
N CYS A 199 7.01 -9.74 -24.15
CA CYS A 199 7.72 -10.10 -22.93
C CYS A 199 9.14 -9.53 -22.98
N LEU A 200 9.56 -8.93 -21.87
CA LEU A 200 10.90 -8.41 -21.65
C LEU A 200 11.53 -9.09 -20.44
N VAL A 201 12.77 -9.55 -20.62
CA VAL A 201 13.57 -10.24 -19.61
C VAL A 201 14.83 -9.43 -19.33
N PHE A 202 15.09 -9.14 -18.05
CA PHE A 202 16.37 -8.61 -17.58
C PHE A 202 17.35 -9.74 -17.27
N SER A 203 18.62 -9.58 -17.65
CA SER A 203 19.67 -10.57 -17.40
C SER A 203 21.02 -9.89 -17.09
N TRP A 204 21.75 -10.42 -16.12
CA TRP A 204 23.11 -9.96 -15.81
C TRP A 204 24.13 -10.74 -16.62
N GLN A 205 24.84 -10.07 -17.53
CA GLN A 205 26.02 -10.61 -18.20
C GLN A 205 27.28 -10.38 -17.37
N ASN A 206 28.08 -11.44 -17.22
CA ASN A 206 29.33 -11.44 -16.46
C ASN A 206 29.19 -10.89 -15.02
N GLY A 207 27.99 -11.00 -14.44
CA GLY A 207 27.65 -10.50 -13.10
C GLY A 207 27.67 -8.97 -12.94
N LYS A 208 27.94 -8.21 -14.00
CA LYS A 208 28.17 -6.76 -13.92
C LYS A 208 27.31 -5.93 -14.86
N THR A 209 27.02 -6.44 -16.05
CA THR A 209 26.37 -5.71 -17.14
C THR A 209 24.92 -6.15 -17.26
N LEU A 210 23.98 -5.24 -17.01
CA LEU A 210 22.56 -5.52 -17.21
C LEU A 210 22.22 -5.44 -18.70
N VAL A 211 21.58 -6.48 -19.22
CA VAL A 211 21.04 -6.54 -20.59
C VAL A 211 19.57 -6.93 -20.57
N THR A 212 18.86 -6.61 -21.64
CA THR A 212 17.45 -7.00 -21.80
C THR A 212 17.22 -7.78 -23.08
N PHE A 213 16.30 -8.74 -23.02
CA PHE A 213 15.81 -9.51 -24.15
C PHE A 213 14.32 -9.27 -24.27
N ARG A 214 13.86 -8.82 -25.43
CA ARG A 214 12.44 -8.55 -25.69
C ARG A 214 11.94 -9.36 -26.87
N LYS A 215 10.76 -9.96 -26.75
CA LYS A 215 10.14 -10.73 -27.82
C LYS A 215 8.62 -10.53 -27.84
N GLU A 216 8.07 -10.52 -29.04
CA GLU A 216 6.63 -10.69 -29.26
C GLU A 216 6.24 -12.16 -28.99
N LEU A 217 5.20 -12.35 -28.20
CA LEU A 217 4.64 -13.61 -27.76
C LEU A 217 3.67 -14.14 -28.83
N SER A 218 3.59 -15.48 -28.94
CA SER A 218 2.56 -16.12 -29.77
C SER A 218 1.17 -15.83 -29.21
N ASP A 219 0.13 -15.90 -30.04
CA ASP A 219 -1.23 -15.47 -29.70
C ASP A 219 -1.79 -16.13 -28.42
N ASP A 220 -1.42 -17.39 -28.16
CA ASP A 220 -1.75 -18.18 -26.97
C ASP A 220 -1.08 -17.66 -25.68
N GLN A 221 -0.02 -16.87 -25.80
CA GLN A 221 0.82 -16.37 -24.71
C GLN A 221 0.57 -14.89 -24.41
N GLN A 222 -0.19 -14.18 -25.25
CA GLN A 222 -0.48 -12.77 -25.07
C GLN A 222 -1.43 -12.55 -23.89
N GLN A 223 -1.23 -11.45 -23.16
CA GLN A 223 -2.04 -11.11 -22.00
C GLN A 223 -2.63 -9.72 -22.17
N SER A 224 -3.90 -9.54 -21.84
CA SER A 224 -4.51 -8.20 -21.77
C SER A 224 -4.05 -7.41 -20.54
N SER A 225 -3.32 -8.05 -19.62
CA SER A 225 -2.77 -7.48 -18.41
C SER A 225 -1.26 -7.22 -18.53
N THR A 226 -0.73 -6.46 -17.58
CA THR A 226 0.70 -6.36 -17.35
C THR A 226 1.08 -7.17 -16.11
N SER A 227 2.02 -8.09 -16.27
CA SER A 227 2.57 -8.94 -15.22
C SER A 227 4.05 -8.65 -14.99
N ILE A 228 4.47 -8.43 -13.75
CA ILE A 228 5.89 -8.34 -13.37
C ILE A 228 6.22 -9.54 -12.49
N ILE A 229 7.23 -10.30 -12.89
CA ILE A 229 7.54 -11.63 -12.36
C ILE A 229 8.95 -11.58 -11.77
N LEU A 230 9.04 -11.89 -10.48
CA LEU A 230 10.23 -11.74 -9.66
C LEU A 230 10.55 -13.08 -8.99
N LYS A 231 11.45 -13.85 -9.61
CA LYS A 231 12.00 -15.04 -8.96
C LYS A 231 12.94 -14.61 -7.83
N MET A 232 12.71 -15.10 -6.62
CA MET A 232 13.37 -14.62 -5.41
C MET A 232 14.87 -14.95 -5.43
N LYS A 233 15.73 -13.94 -5.28
CA LYS A 233 17.19 -14.12 -5.25
C LYS A 233 17.72 -14.57 -3.89
N ASN A 234 17.04 -14.15 -2.83
CA ASN A 234 17.33 -14.50 -1.45
C ASN A 234 16.16 -15.29 -0.87
N LYS A 235 16.43 -16.11 0.15
CA LYS A 235 15.37 -16.80 0.89
C LYS A 235 14.53 -15.76 1.65
N TYR A 236 13.22 -15.80 1.44
CA TYR A 236 12.25 -15.08 2.26
C TYR A 236 11.26 -16.06 2.84
N ILE A 237 10.96 -15.89 4.12
CA ILE A 237 9.98 -16.71 4.84
C ILE A 237 8.67 -15.93 4.92
N LEU A 238 7.59 -16.54 4.45
CA LEU A 238 6.25 -16.01 4.62
C LEU A 238 5.78 -16.21 6.07
N LYS A 239 5.38 -15.13 6.72
CA LYS A 239 4.75 -15.13 8.04
C LYS A 239 3.26 -14.85 7.87
N THR A 240 2.43 -15.77 8.34
CA THR A 240 0.96 -15.61 8.32
C THR A 240 0.36 -15.53 9.72
N LYS A 241 1.16 -15.84 10.76
CA LYS A 241 0.79 -15.70 12.17
C LYS A 241 1.40 -14.42 12.75
N SER A 242 0.60 -13.68 13.52
CA SER A 242 1.12 -12.65 14.42
C SER A 242 2.04 -13.31 15.46
N THR A 243 3.23 -12.76 15.66
CA THR A 243 4.13 -13.15 16.77
C THR A 243 3.63 -12.69 18.14
N LEU A 244 2.55 -11.91 18.20
CA LEU A 244 1.99 -11.37 19.44
C LEU A 244 0.79 -12.22 19.88
N GLU A 245 0.90 -12.79 21.08
CA GLU A 245 -0.24 -13.35 21.80
C GLU A 245 -1.33 -12.28 21.94
N ILE A 246 -2.58 -12.73 21.87
CA ILE A 246 -3.81 -11.96 21.60
C ILE A 246 -4.19 -10.93 22.70
N ASN A 247 -3.36 -10.70 23.71
CA ASN A 247 -3.67 -9.85 24.85
C ASN A 247 -2.68 -8.70 24.98
N GLU A 248 -2.88 -7.65 24.18
CA GLU A 248 -2.79 -6.24 24.57
C GLU A 248 -2.87 -5.38 23.31
N THR A 249 -3.44 -4.19 23.46
CA THR A 249 -3.84 -3.24 22.43
C THR A 249 -2.84 -3.16 21.27
N TYR A 250 -3.29 -3.50 20.05
CA TYR A 250 -2.55 -3.40 18.77
C TYR A 250 -2.10 -1.97 18.39
N ASN A 251 -2.17 -1.01 19.32
CA ASN A 251 -1.89 0.42 19.13
C ASN A 251 -0.40 0.74 18.92
N SER A 252 0.48 -0.25 18.95
CA SER A 252 1.88 -0.12 18.56
C SER A 252 2.31 -1.36 17.79
N LEU A 253 1.99 -1.42 16.49
CA LEU A 253 2.68 -2.30 15.54
C LEU A 253 4.12 -1.79 15.36
N GLN A 254 4.94 -1.89 16.41
CA GLN A 254 6.38 -1.75 16.33
C GLN A 254 6.98 -3.13 16.06
N THR A 255 7.61 -3.23 14.89
CA THR A 255 8.67 -4.16 14.51
C THR A 255 8.40 -5.64 14.83
N SER A 256 7.67 -6.31 13.93
CA SER A 256 7.92 -7.73 13.73
C SER A 256 9.40 -7.90 13.34
N THR A 257 10.06 -8.91 13.89
CA THR A 257 11.45 -9.22 13.52
C THR A 257 11.52 -9.44 12.02
N LYS A 258 12.23 -8.55 11.29
CA LYS A 258 12.42 -8.62 9.81
C LYS A 258 13.20 -9.86 9.35
N SER A 259 13.59 -10.72 10.30
CA SER A 259 14.34 -11.94 10.04
C SER A 259 14.09 -13.00 11.12
N ASN A 260 14.05 -14.26 10.70
CA ASN A 260 13.95 -15.43 11.54
C ASN A 260 15.26 -16.23 11.53
N LYS A 261 15.49 -17.02 12.57
CA LYS A 261 16.63 -17.94 12.64
C LYS A 261 16.16 -19.37 12.47
N ASN A 262 16.84 -20.11 11.61
CA ASN A 262 16.67 -21.56 11.54
C ASN A 262 17.25 -22.19 12.80
N ILE A 263 16.45 -22.99 13.52
CA ILE A 263 16.89 -23.61 14.78
C ILE A 263 18.05 -24.60 14.56
N LEU A 264 18.07 -25.31 13.43
CA LEU A 264 19.08 -26.34 13.16
C LEU A 264 20.38 -25.74 12.60
N THR A 265 20.26 -24.83 11.63
CA THR A 265 21.43 -24.31 10.90
C THR A 265 21.95 -22.99 11.45
N ASN A 266 21.23 -22.36 12.38
CA ASN A 266 21.48 -20.99 12.84
C ASN A 266 21.45 -19.91 11.73
N GLU A 267 21.00 -20.26 10.52
CA GLU A 267 20.88 -19.35 9.38
C GLU A 267 19.80 -18.28 9.67
N THR A 268 20.15 -17.00 9.47
CA THR A 268 19.20 -15.90 9.54
C THR A 268 18.59 -15.65 8.16
N VAL A 269 17.26 -15.61 8.10
CA VAL A 269 16.49 -15.51 6.86
C VAL A 269 15.47 -14.39 6.99
N SER A 270 15.37 -13.53 5.96
CA SER A 270 14.40 -12.42 5.94
C SER A 270 12.96 -12.93 5.93
N THR A 271 12.05 -12.13 6.48
CA THR A 271 10.62 -12.46 6.54
C THR A 271 9.79 -11.52 5.68
N MET A 272 8.62 -12.01 5.27
CA MET A 272 7.54 -11.21 4.68
C MET A 272 6.27 -11.46 5.48
N ASP A 273 5.75 -10.41 6.12
CA ASP A 273 4.60 -10.50 7.00
C ASP A 273 3.30 -10.22 6.24
N LEU A 274 2.46 -11.25 6.12
CA LEU A 274 1.18 -11.15 5.41
C LEU A 274 0.22 -10.17 6.08
N ILE A 275 0.24 -10.06 7.41
CA ILE A 275 -0.65 -9.15 8.14
C ILE A 275 -0.25 -7.70 7.84
N GLN A 276 1.05 -7.39 7.93
CA GLN A 276 1.57 -6.06 7.57
C GLN A 276 1.28 -5.70 6.12
N LEU A 277 1.35 -6.69 5.21
CA LEU A 277 1.03 -6.50 3.81
C LEU A 277 -0.47 -6.17 3.59
N LYS A 278 -1.37 -6.81 4.34
CA LYS A 278 -2.82 -6.50 4.34
C LYS A 278 -3.09 -5.06 4.80
N PHE A 279 -2.41 -4.61 5.86
CA PHE A 279 -2.47 -3.22 6.33
C PHE A 279 -1.96 -2.24 5.26
N PHE A 280 -0.78 -2.53 4.69
CA PHE A 280 -0.19 -1.71 3.63
C PHE A 280 -1.11 -1.58 2.41
N PHE A 281 -1.66 -2.69 1.91
CA PHE A 281 -2.59 -2.71 0.77
C PHE A 281 -3.84 -1.89 1.06
N THR A 282 -4.43 -2.07 2.24
CA THR A 282 -5.63 -1.33 2.62
C THR A 282 -5.38 0.17 2.67
N LYS A 283 -4.23 0.58 3.21
CA LYS A 283 -3.85 1.99 3.38
C LYS A 283 -3.49 2.68 2.07
N ILE A 284 -2.73 2.01 1.19
CA ILE A 284 -2.34 2.62 -0.10
C ILE A 284 -3.57 2.86 -0.99
N LEU A 285 -4.61 2.03 -0.87
CA LEU A 285 -5.86 2.16 -1.63
C LEU A 285 -6.60 3.48 -1.35
N SER A 286 -6.35 4.16 -0.23
CA SER A 286 -7.05 5.40 0.16
C SER A 286 -7.04 6.48 -0.92
N PHE A 287 -5.88 6.70 -1.55
CA PHE A 287 -5.66 7.81 -2.49
C PHE A 287 -5.23 7.35 -3.89
N THR A 288 -5.45 6.09 -4.25
CA THR A 288 -5.35 5.65 -5.65
C THR A 288 -6.41 6.35 -6.51
N LYS A 289 -6.04 6.73 -7.73
CA LYS A 289 -6.91 7.46 -8.66
C LYS A 289 -7.81 6.52 -9.46
N TYR A 290 -7.28 5.39 -9.91
CA TYR A 290 -7.97 4.44 -10.78
C TYR A 290 -8.15 3.07 -10.13
N ILE A 291 -7.17 2.62 -9.33
CA ILE A 291 -7.25 1.33 -8.64
C ILE A 291 -8.37 1.37 -7.59
N ASN A 292 -9.30 0.45 -7.74
CA ASN A 292 -10.43 0.24 -6.84
C ASN A 292 -10.37 -1.12 -6.14
N GLU A 293 -9.45 -2.00 -6.52
CA GLU A 293 -9.34 -3.34 -5.97
C GLU A 293 -7.87 -3.74 -5.82
N LEU A 294 -7.53 -4.29 -4.65
CA LEU A 294 -6.24 -4.90 -4.39
C LEU A 294 -6.42 -6.33 -3.89
N ILE A 295 -5.69 -7.28 -4.49
CA ILE A 295 -5.79 -8.71 -4.21
C ILE A 295 -4.42 -9.26 -3.81
N ILE A 296 -4.39 -10.11 -2.79
CA ILE A 296 -3.23 -10.93 -2.43
C ILE A 296 -3.61 -12.39 -2.59
N LYS A 297 -2.81 -13.13 -3.36
CA LYS A 297 -2.92 -14.58 -3.51
C LYS A 297 -1.67 -15.28 -3.01
N ILE A 298 -1.84 -16.48 -2.46
CA ILE A 298 -0.75 -17.40 -2.14
C ILE A 298 -0.99 -18.70 -2.89
N ASN A 299 -0.03 -19.15 -3.70
CA ASN A 299 -0.13 -20.35 -4.53
C ASN A 299 -1.45 -20.43 -5.32
N GLY A 300 -1.86 -19.30 -5.92
CA GLY A 300 -3.08 -19.16 -6.72
C GLY A 300 -4.37 -18.91 -5.93
N LEU A 301 -4.34 -19.02 -4.60
CA LEU A 301 -5.54 -18.90 -3.75
C LEU A 301 -5.62 -17.48 -3.16
N ILE A 302 -6.79 -16.84 -3.30
CA ILE A 302 -7.04 -15.49 -2.77
C ILE A 302 -7.08 -15.56 -1.24
N VAL A 303 -6.16 -14.88 -0.59
CA VAL A 303 -6.07 -14.80 0.88
C VAL A 303 -6.48 -13.43 1.41
N PHE A 304 -6.44 -12.40 0.56
CA PHE A 304 -6.93 -11.07 0.92
C PHE A 304 -7.43 -10.34 -0.33
N GLN A 305 -8.52 -9.61 -0.18
CA GLN A 305 -9.05 -8.74 -1.22
C GLN A 305 -9.74 -7.56 -0.54
N VAL A 306 -9.37 -6.36 -0.94
CA VAL A 306 -9.94 -5.10 -0.44
C VAL A 306 -10.34 -4.21 -1.61
N ASN A 307 -11.56 -3.69 -1.55
CA ASN A 307 -12.18 -2.89 -2.59
C ASN A 307 -12.55 -1.51 -2.08
N LYS A 308 -12.44 -0.50 -2.94
CA LYS A 308 -12.84 0.88 -2.72
C LYS A 308 -13.91 1.25 -3.76
N THR A 309 -15.04 1.78 -3.31
CA THR A 309 -16.04 2.37 -4.19
C THR A 309 -16.24 3.84 -3.86
N LYS A 310 -16.52 4.65 -4.87
CA LYS A 310 -16.70 6.11 -4.76
C LYS A 310 -18.10 6.50 -5.20
N GLN A 311 -18.82 7.21 -4.34
CA GLN A 311 -20.15 7.76 -4.62
C GLN A 311 -20.11 9.29 -4.54
N ASN A 312 -20.44 9.96 -5.64
CA ASN A 312 -20.52 11.42 -5.66
C ASN A 312 -21.71 11.92 -4.83
N LEU A 313 -21.48 12.98 -4.04
CA LEU A 313 -22.52 13.70 -3.33
C LEU A 313 -22.94 14.92 -4.16
N SER A 314 -24.21 15.31 -4.13
CA SER A 314 -24.64 16.58 -4.70
C SER A 314 -23.99 17.72 -3.92
N THR A 315 -23.08 18.44 -4.57
CA THR A 315 -22.34 19.54 -3.95
C THR A 315 -23.28 20.74 -3.75
N LYS A 316 -23.67 21.00 -2.49
CA LYS A 316 -24.30 22.27 -2.10
C LYS A 316 -23.27 23.37 -1.81
N LEU A 317 -22.04 23.00 -1.45
CA LEU A 317 -20.93 23.94 -1.27
C LEU A 317 -20.45 24.46 -2.62
N SER A 318 -21.02 25.58 -3.08
CA SER A 318 -20.34 26.41 -4.07
C SER A 318 -19.21 27.14 -3.35
N ILE A 319 -17.95 26.77 -3.61
CA ILE A 319 -16.85 27.69 -3.30
C ILE A 319 -17.14 28.93 -4.15
N ALA A 320 -17.53 30.03 -3.51
CA ALA A 320 -17.47 31.32 -4.16
C ALA A 320 -15.98 31.59 -4.41
N ALA A 321 -15.47 31.16 -5.56
CA ALA A 321 -14.05 31.25 -5.94
C ALA A 321 -13.50 32.68 -5.73
N ASN A 322 -14.38 33.68 -5.82
CA ASN A 322 -14.08 35.09 -5.62
C ASN A 322 -13.92 35.52 -4.14
N LYS A 323 -14.43 34.75 -3.16
CA LYS A 323 -14.26 35.02 -1.72
C LYS A 323 -12.96 34.43 -1.15
N PHE A 324 -12.36 33.48 -1.86
CA PHE A 324 -11.16 32.79 -1.43
C PHE A 324 -9.87 33.41 -1.99
N ILE A 325 -9.80 34.73 -2.03
CA ILE A 325 -8.56 35.44 -2.32
C ILE A 325 -7.85 35.63 -0.99
N LEU A 326 -6.99 34.67 -0.66
CA LEU A 326 -6.07 34.78 0.47
C LEU A 326 -5.05 35.89 0.15
N ASN A 327 -5.29 37.08 0.71
CA ASN A 327 -4.44 38.24 0.49
C ASN A 327 -2.98 38.00 0.97
N LYS A 328 -2.04 38.29 0.05
CA LYS A 328 -0.60 38.69 0.15
C LYS A 328 0.21 38.04 1.29
N THR A 329 1.19 37.16 1.04
CA THR A 329 2.42 37.41 0.25
C THR A 329 3.01 36.16 -0.41
N TYR A 330 2.42 34.97 -0.26
CA TYR A 330 2.98 33.70 -0.77
C TYR A 330 1.89 32.70 -1.19
N ASN A 331 0.78 33.19 -1.73
CA ASN A 331 -0.37 32.34 -2.00
C ASN A 331 -0.24 31.64 -3.36
N CYS A 332 0.30 30.42 -3.34
CA CYS A 332 0.60 29.66 -4.56
C CYS A 332 -0.64 29.07 -5.27
N LEU A 333 -1.86 29.26 -4.75
CA LEU A 333 -3.03 28.51 -5.21
C LEU A 333 -4.26 29.37 -5.43
N ARG A 334 -4.99 29.09 -6.53
CA ARG A 334 -6.35 29.57 -6.80
C ARG A 334 -7.30 28.38 -6.86
N PHE A 335 -8.36 28.39 -6.07
CA PHE A 335 -9.31 27.28 -6.03
C PHE A 335 -10.30 27.34 -7.18
N ASN A 336 -10.42 26.22 -7.89
CA ASN A 336 -11.26 26.09 -9.08
C ASN A 336 -12.56 25.38 -8.73
N SER A 337 -12.46 24.21 -8.09
CA SER A 337 -13.62 23.37 -7.80
C SER A 337 -13.41 22.53 -6.53
N LEU A 338 -14.51 22.10 -5.94
CA LEU A 338 -14.53 21.18 -4.80
C LEU A 338 -15.56 20.10 -5.09
N THR A 339 -15.14 18.85 -4.94
CA THR A 339 -15.97 17.66 -5.13
C THR A 339 -16.04 16.90 -3.82
N GLN A 340 -17.27 16.59 -3.37
CA GLN A 340 -17.50 15.76 -2.20
C GLN A 340 -17.98 14.38 -2.63
N THR A 341 -17.39 13.35 -2.06
CA THR A 341 -17.74 11.96 -2.32
C THR A 341 -17.74 11.14 -1.05
N LYS A 342 -18.54 10.07 -0.98
CA LYS A 342 -18.35 9.01 0.00
C LYS A 342 -17.50 7.91 -0.60
N GLN A 343 -16.51 7.44 0.15
CA GLN A 343 -15.67 6.33 -0.24
C GLN A 343 -15.89 5.16 0.72
N LYS A 344 -16.30 4.00 0.20
CA LYS A 344 -16.52 2.79 0.98
C LYS A 344 -15.40 1.79 0.72
N PHE A 345 -14.74 1.36 1.79
CA PHE A 345 -13.72 0.32 1.77
C PHE A 345 -14.32 -0.98 2.28
N SER A 346 -14.18 -2.07 1.54
CA SER A 346 -14.77 -3.37 1.88
C SER A 346 -13.75 -4.48 1.72
N ILE A 347 -13.59 -5.31 2.75
CA ILE A 347 -12.82 -6.55 2.65
C ILE A 347 -13.76 -7.64 2.13
N HIS A 348 -13.33 -8.42 1.15
CA HIS A 348 -14.15 -9.51 0.58
C HIS A 348 -14.54 -10.52 1.67
N ASN A 349 -15.81 -10.91 1.72
CA ASN A 349 -16.41 -11.72 2.81
C ASN A 349 -16.15 -11.16 4.22
N GLY A 350 -15.95 -9.84 4.33
CA GLY A 350 -15.52 -9.18 5.55
C GLY A 350 -16.28 -7.89 5.85
N PRO A 351 -15.76 -7.09 6.79
CA PRO A 351 -16.34 -5.80 7.15
C PRO A 351 -16.17 -4.77 6.02
N SER A 352 -16.92 -3.68 6.16
CA SER A 352 -16.74 -2.47 5.35
C SER A 352 -16.84 -1.22 6.21
N ILE A 353 -16.16 -0.16 5.80
CA ILE A 353 -16.20 1.15 6.46
C ILE A 353 -16.36 2.26 5.42
N THR A 354 -17.13 3.30 5.75
CA THR A 354 -17.38 4.43 4.85
C THR A 354 -16.79 5.74 5.36
N PHE A 355 -15.99 6.39 4.52
CA PHE A 355 -15.38 7.68 4.78
C PHE A 355 -15.99 8.78 3.90
N ASN A 356 -15.96 10.00 4.41
CA ASN A 356 -16.13 11.20 3.60
C ASN A 356 -14.82 11.52 2.90
N HIS A 357 -14.93 12.00 1.67
CA HIS A 357 -13.80 12.42 0.87
C HIS A 357 -14.09 13.76 0.20
N ILE A 358 -13.13 14.68 0.28
CA ILE A 358 -13.17 15.98 -0.39
C ILE A 358 -11.98 16.04 -1.33
N ASP A 359 -12.21 16.41 -2.59
CA ASP A 359 -11.17 16.67 -3.58
C ASP A 359 -11.31 18.11 -4.06
N ILE A 360 -10.24 18.89 -3.90
CA ILE A 360 -10.18 20.29 -4.26
C ILE A 360 -9.20 20.44 -5.40
N GLN A 361 -9.71 20.96 -6.51
CA GLN A 361 -8.89 21.33 -7.64
C GLN A 361 -8.42 22.77 -7.46
N ALA A 362 -7.10 22.96 -7.46
CA ALA A 362 -6.47 24.27 -7.31
C ALA A 362 -5.51 24.54 -8.48
N GLU A 363 -5.62 25.70 -9.11
CA GLU A 363 -4.65 26.20 -10.06
C GLU A 363 -3.41 26.74 -9.35
N LEU A 364 -2.23 26.36 -9.83
CA LEU A 364 -0.94 26.79 -9.31
C LEU A 364 -0.58 28.19 -9.84
N ILE A 365 -0.47 29.15 -8.93
CA ILE A 365 -0.02 30.52 -9.20
C ILE A 365 1.32 30.74 -8.50
N ILE A 366 2.42 30.50 -9.22
CA ILE A 366 3.76 30.52 -8.63
C ILE A 366 4.67 31.48 -9.40
N ASP A 367 5.60 32.12 -8.68
CA ASP A 367 6.62 32.95 -9.31
C ASP A 367 7.48 32.13 -10.29
N LYS A 368 7.78 32.69 -11.47
CA LYS A 368 8.52 31.99 -12.53
C LYS A 368 9.94 31.62 -12.11
N ASN A 369 10.61 32.45 -11.31
CA ASN A 369 11.97 32.17 -10.86
C ASN A 369 11.95 31.02 -9.84
N PHE A 370 11.01 31.05 -8.90
CA PHE A 370 10.85 29.97 -7.92
C PHE A 370 10.45 28.65 -8.60
N HIS A 371 9.54 28.68 -9.58
CA HIS A 371 9.19 27.49 -10.36
C HIS A 371 10.42 26.91 -11.07
N LYS A 372 11.27 27.76 -11.67
CA LYS A 372 12.51 27.31 -12.33
C LYS A 372 13.50 26.71 -11.34
N GLN A 373 13.62 27.26 -10.12
CA GLN A 373 14.47 26.70 -9.07
C GLN A 373 14.01 25.31 -8.65
N ILE A 374 12.71 25.14 -8.37
CA ILE A 374 12.13 23.82 -8.06
C ILE A 374 12.34 22.86 -9.24
N GLN A 375 12.06 23.29 -10.47
CA GLN A 375 12.24 22.45 -11.66
C GLN A 375 13.69 21.98 -11.82
N ASN A 376 14.67 22.81 -11.46
CA ASN A 376 16.09 22.43 -11.51
C ASN A 376 16.45 21.35 -10.49
N VAL A 377 15.82 21.38 -9.31
CA VAL A 377 15.99 20.36 -8.25
C VAL A 377 15.26 19.07 -8.65
N LEU A 378 13.99 19.20 -9.03
CA LEU A 378 13.10 18.09 -9.35
C LEU A 378 13.36 17.42 -10.71
N LYS A 379 14.07 18.11 -11.60
CA LYS A 379 14.18 17.77 -13.04
C LYS A 379 12.84 17.65 -13.76
N LYS A 380 11.76 18.17 -13.16
CA LYS A 380 10.38 18.13 -13.65
C LYS A 380 9.64 19.39 -13.21
N SER A 381 8.76 19.90 -14.08
CA SER A 381 7.89 21.02 -13.73
C SER A 381 6.82 20.58 -12.73
N LEU A 382 6.45 21.48 -11.82
CA LEU A 382 5.25 21.29 -11.01
C LEU A 382 3.99 21.27 -11.90
N PRO A 383 2.98 20.46 -11.56
CA PRO A 383 1.71 20.46 -12.28
C PRO A 383 0.99 21.80 -12.15
N SER A 384 0.33 22.24 -13.23
CA SER A 384 -0.43 23.50 -13.25
C SER A 384 -1.71 23.44 -12.43
N ILE A 385 -2.21 22.24 -12.17
CA ILE A 385 -3.41 21.96 -11.38
C ILE A 385 -3.01 20.97 -10.29
N LEU A 386 -3.35 21.30 -9.06
CA LEU A 386 -3.22 20.43 -7.90
C LEU A 386 -4.56 19.87 -7.49
N HIS A 387 -4.53 18.62 -7.06
CA HIS A 387 -5.60 18.00 -6.29
C HIS A 387 -5.19 17.98 -4.82
N ILE A 388 -6.03 18.54 -3.96
CA ILE A 388 -5.89 18.49 -2.50
C ILE A 388 -7.04 17.64 -1.99
N GLN A 389 -6.70 16.42 -1.55
CA GLN A 389 -7.67 15.41 -1.16
C GLN A 389 -7.64 15.17 0.35
N PHE A 390 -8.82 15.10 0.95
CA PHE A 390 -9.01 14.76 2.34
C PHE A 390 -9.86 13.50 2.45
N LEU A 391 -9.48 12.58 3.33
CA LEU A 391 -10.26 11.41 3.69
C LEU A 391 -10.48 11.39 5.20
N PHE A 392 -11.73 11.33 5.64
CA PHE A 392 -12.07 11.47 7.05
C PHE A 392 -13.37 10.74 7.41
N PRO A 393 -13.59 10.40 8.69
CA PRO A 393 -14.70 9.55 9.10
C PRO A 393 -16.06 10.12 8.69
N SER A 394 -16.97 9.25 8.23
CA SER A 394 -18.38 9.62 8.16
C SER A 394 -19.00 9.63 9.55
N THR A 395 -20.04 10.44 9.77
CA THR A 395 -20.77 10.46 11.06
C THR A 395 -21.34 9.09 11.42
N LYS A 396 -21.61 8.24 10.42
CA LYS A 396 -22.13 6.87 10.59
C LYS A 396 -21.13 5.90 11.22
N ILE A 397 -19.83 6.21 11.21
CA ILE A 397 -18.81 5.38 11.88
C ILE A 397 -19.10 5.24 13.37
N PHE A 398 -19.87 6.17 13.92
CA PHE A 398 -20.22 6.27 15.33
C PHE A 398 -21.63 5.77 15.63
N ASP A 399 -22.39 5.35 14.61
CA ASP A 399 -23.66 4.65 14.81
C ASP A 399 -23.43 3.25 15.40
N GLU A 400 -24.44 2.65 16.03
CA GLU A 400 -24.34 1.35 16.72
C GLU A 400 -23.82 0.18 15.84
N GLN A 401 -23.82 0.31 14.50
CA GLN A 401 -23.36 -0.73 13.58
C GLN A 401 -21.86 -0.63 13.23
N GLU A 402 -21.34 0.56 12.88
CA GLU A 402 -19.90 0.73 12.62
C GLU A 402 -19.10 0.87 13.93
N SER A 403 -19.72 1.30 15.03
CA SER A 403 -19.11 1.22 16.37
C SER A 403 -18.85 -0.22 16.83
N LYS A 404 -19.61 -1.22 16.33
CA LYS A 404 -19.27 -2.64 16.54
C LYS A 404 -17.98 -3.04 15.84
N LEU A 405 -17.59 -2.39 14.74
CA LEU A 405 -16.25 -2.56 14.15
C LEU A 405 -15.19 -2.06 15.13
N LEU A 406 -15.40 -0.89 15.76
CA LEU A 406 -14.50 -0.33 16.78
C LEU A 406 -14.36 -1.25 18.01
N ILE A 407 -15.41 -1.95 18.41
CA ILE A 407 -15.42 -2.81 19.60
C ILE A 407 -14.90 -4.23 19.30
N ASN A 408 -15.16 -4.78 18.11
CA ASN A 408 -14.78 -6.15 17.77
C ASN A 408 -13.33 -6.24 17.26
N ASN A 409 -12.52 -7.07 17.92
CA ASN A 409 -11.07 -7.21 17.72
C ASN A 409 -10.66 -8.24 16.64
N ASN A 410 -11.55 -8.61 15.71
CA ASN A 410 -11.14 -9.39 14.53
C ASN A 410 -10.12 -8.57 13.69
N LEU A 411 -9.05 -9.21 13.18
CA LEU A 411 -8.04 -8.57 12.34
C LEU A 411 -8.63 -7.80 11.17
N ASN A 412 -9.66 -8.32 10.48
CA ASN A 412 -10.24 -7.59 9.34
C ASN A 412 -10.82 -6.24 9.79
N ASN A 413 -11.36 -6.15 11.00
CA ASN A 413 -11.78 -4.88 11.57
C ASN A 413 -10.56 -4.02 11.90
N GLN A 414 -9.50 -4.60 12.47
CA GLN A 414 -8.26 -3.87 12.77
C GLN A 414 -7.63 -3.28 11.49
N ILE A 415 -7.59 -4.05 10.41
CA ILE A 415 -7.11 -3.61 9.08
C ILE A 415 -7.88 -2.38 8.61
N LEU A 416 -9.21 -2.36 8.75
CA LEU A 416 -10.01 -1.19 8.39
C LEU A 416 -9.88 -0.04 9.41
N LYS A 417 -9.65 -0.33 10.70
CA LYS A 417 -9.43 0.70 11.73
C LYS A 417 -8.19 1.55 11.46
N GLU A 418 -7.16 1.00 10.82
CA GLU A 418 -5.96 1.76 10.43
C GLU A 418 -6.25 2.87 9.41
N LEU A 419 -7.40 2.85 8.75
CA LEU A 419 -7.87 3.95 7.89
C LEU A 419 -8.55 5.08 8.67
N ILE A 420 -8.82 4.90 9.96
CA ILE A 420 -9.51 5.90 10.78
C ILE A 420 -8.47 6.91 11.27
N PRO A 421 -8.53 8.18 10.83
CA PRO A 421 -7.60 9.23 11.25
C PRO A 421 -7.94 9.79 12.64
N LEU A 422 -8.49 8.97 13.54
CA LEU A 422 -8.84 9.33 14.91
C LEU A 422 -8.40 8.22 15.87
N LYS A 423 -7.86 8.61 17.02
CA LYS A 423 -7.56 7.70 18.15
C LYS A 423 -8.52 7.95 19.30
N PHE A 424 -8.96 6.88 19.93
CA PHE A 424 -9.84 6.91 21.09
C PHE A 424 -9.04 6.54 22.33
N HIS A 425 -8.95 7.45 23.28
CA HIS A 425 -8.22 7.22 24.53
C HIS A 425 -8.98 7.85 25.70
N ASN A 426 -9.28 7.05 26.73
CA ASN A 426 -10.00 7.51 27.93
C ASN A 426 -11.27 8.32 27.64
N GLN A 427 -12.09 7.86 26.69
CA GLN A 427 -13.32 8.54 26.22
C GLN A 427 -13.10 9.87 25.46
N GLU A 428 -11.84 10.26 25.23
CA GLU A 428 -11.46 11.39 24.39
C GLU A 428 -11.07 10.93 22.99
N ILE A 429 -11.32 11.80 22.01
CA ILE A 429 -11.04 11.57 20.59
C ILE A 429 -9.92 12.50 20.17
N PHE A 430 -8.81 11.93 19.67
CA PHE A 430 -7.63 12.65 19.22
C PHE A 430 -7.46 12.51 17.71
N PRO A 431 -7.07 13.59 17.00
CA PRO A 431 -6.68 13.51 15.60
C PRO A 431 -5.44 12.63 15.42
N SER A 432 -5.47 11.75 14.42
CA SER A 432 -4.36 10.90 14.03
C SER A 432 -4.26 10.74 12.51
N GLY A 433 -4.72 11.74 11.77
CA GLY A 433 -4.56 11.79 10.32
C GLY A 433 -3.10 11.78 9.91
N GLN A 434 -2.85 11.37 8.66
CA GLN A 434 -1.51 11.20 8.09
C GLN A 434 -1.41 11.86 6.73
N ILE A 435 -0.21 12.30 6.39
CA ILE A 435 0.11 12.85 5.07
C ILE A 435 0.41 11.68 4.13
N PHE A 436 -0.12 11.74 2.92
CA PHE A 436 0.10 10.77 1.85
C PHE A 436 0.85 11.42 0.68
N ILE A 437 1.83 10.70 0.15
CA ILE A 437 2.68 11.05 -1.00
C ILE A 437 2.64 9.92 -2.05
N GLY A 438 1.43 9.36 -2.25
CA GLY A 438 1.20 8.10 -2.96
C GLY A 438 1.25 6.87 -2.04
N SER A 439 1.80 7.00 -0.84
CA SER A 439 1.61 6.11 0.31
C SER A 439 1.58 6.96 1.58
N ALA A 440 1.10 6.39 2.69
CA ALA A 440 1.13 7.07 3.99
C ALA A 440 2.59 7.34 4.41
N THR A 441 2.84 8.53 4.94
CA THR A 441 4.11 8.94 5.55
C THR A 441 4.09 8.71 7.06
N HIS A 442 5.24 8.87 7.72
CA HIS A 442 5.32 8.89 9.19
C HIS A 442 4.80 10.19 9.82
N GLN A 443 4.50 11.19 8.99
CA GLN A 443 4.05 12.49 9.45
C GLN A 443 2.53 12.55 9.57
N THR A 444 2.09 13.07 10.70
CA THR A 444 0.66 13.27 10.99
C THR A 444 0.19 14.64 10.49
N THR A 445 -1.11 14.76 10.20
CA THR A 445 -1.71 16.03 9.76
C THR A 445 -2.07 16.96 10.92
N GLY A 446 -2.10 16.44 12.16
CA GLY A 446 -2.57 17.17 13.33
C GLY A 446 -4.08 17.44 13.33
N ILE A 447 -4.83 16.82 12.41
CA ILE A 447 -6.30 16.89 12.30
C ILE A 447 -6.89 15.49 12.10
N GLY A 448 -8.20 15.34 12.29
CA GLY A 448 -8.89 14.07 12.14
C GLY A 448 -9.15 13.66 10.68
N MET A 449 -8.20 13.97 9.79
CA MET A 449 -8.32 13.77 8.35
C MET A 449 -6.96 13.31 7.79
N HIS A 450 -6.97 12.27 6.96
CA HIS A 450 -5.83 11.99 6.08
C HIS A 450 -5.78 13.03 4.95
N LEU A 451 -4.58 13.34 4.49
CA LEU A 451 -4.32 14.37 3.50
C LEU A 451 -3.44 13.81 2.38
N PHE A 452 -3.86 13.99 1.14
CA PHE A 452 -3.05 13.71 -0.04
C PHE A 452 -3.00 14.95 -0.94
N THR A 453 -1.80 15.34 -1.34
CA THR A 453 -1.57 16.36 -2.36
C THR A 453 -0.14 16.24 -2.88
N HIS A 454 0.28 17.17 -3.75
CA HIS A 454 1.59 17.17 -4.40
C HIS A 454 2.73 17.65 -3.48
N PHE A 455 2.85 17.05 -2.30
CA PHE A 455 4.03 17.22 -1.46
C PHE A 455 5.23 16.52 -2.11
N ILE A 456 6.38 17.17 -2.03
CA ILE A 456 7.63 16.59 -2.52
C ILE A 456 8.26 15.81 -1.37
N PRO A 457 8.51 14.51 -1.54
CA PRO A 457 9.03 13.67 -0.48
C PRO A 457 10.56 13.70 -0.41
N THR A 458 11.07 13.22 0.72
CA THR A 458 12.47 12.78 0.90
C THR A 458 12.82 11.63 -0.07
N ILE A 459 14.11 11.32 -0.20
CA ILE A 459 14.62 10.27 -1.11
C ILE A 459 14.02 8.90 -0.76
N GLU A 460 13.88 8.61 0.54
CA GLU A 460 13.33 7.37 1.09
C GLU A 460 11.81 7.25 0.82
N ARG A 461 11.16 8.39 0.56
CA ARG A 461 9.71 8.52 0.36
C ARG A 461 8.89 8.02 1.55
N GLU A 462 9.39 8.32 2.74
CA GLU A 462 8.70 8.04 4.00
C GLU A 462 8.17 9.32 4.68
N ASN A 463 8.70 10.48 4.27
CA ASN A 463 8.39 11.80 4.81
C ASN A 463 8.38 12.85 3.69
N ILE A 464 7.64 13.96 3.88
CA ILE A 464 7.78 15.18 3.09
C ILE A 464 9.13 15.84 3.38
N ASP A 465 9.77 16.40 2.36
CA ASP A 465 11.09 17.02 2.51
C ASP A 465 10.94 18.46 3.01
N LEU A 466 11.43 18.70 4.22
CA LEU A 466 11.48 20.04 4.84
C LEU A 466 12.93 20.51 5.04
N GLN A 467 13.91 19.79 4.47
CA GLN A 467 15.33 20.09 4.63
C GLN A 467 15.91 20.79 3.41
N ASP A 468 15.51 20.39 2.19
CA ASP A 468 15.98 21.07 0.97
C ASP A 468 15.45 22.53 0.93
N PRO A 469 16.29 23.54 0.65
CA PRO A 469 15.91 24.95 0.77
C PRO A 469 14.76 25.42 -0.14
N TYR A 470 14.55 24.77 -1.28
CA TYR A 470 13.48 25.14 -2.22
C TYR A 470 12.25 24.27 -2.03
N ILE A 471 12.46 22.98 -1.78
CA ILE A 471 11.38 22.02 -1.53
C ILE A 471 10.69 22.31 -0.20
N SER A 472 11.42 22.70 0.85
CA SER A 472 10.84 23.05 2.14
C SER A 472 9.85 24.21 2.01
N ILE A 473 10.23 25.28 1.30
CA ILE A 473 9.36 26.42 1.01
C ILE A 473 8.09 25.95 0.28
N TRP A 474 8.21 25.08 -0.72
CA TRP A 474 7.06 24.52 -1.43
C TRP A 474 6.10 23.78 -0.48
N ASN A 475 6.64 22.82 0.27
CA ASN A 475 5.87 21.98 1.16
C ASN A 475 5.21 22.80 2.30
N GLU A 476 5.93 23.76 2.88
CA GLU A 476 5.40 24.68 3.90
C GLU A 476 4.26 25.55 3.37
N GLN A 477 4.42 26.15 2.19
CA GLN A 477 3.36 26.97 1.59
C GLN A 477 2.12 26.15 1.25
N LEU A 478 2.30 24.90 0.82
CA LEU A 478 1.21 23.98 0.57
C LEU A 478 0.47 23.64 1.88
N LEU A 479 1.19 23.34 2.97
CA LEU A 479 0.62 23.12 4.31
C LEU A 479 -0.17 24.33 4.82
N ILE A 480 0.37 25.54 4.69
CA ILE A 480 -0.31 26.78 5.08
C ILE A 480 -1.61 26.96 4.28
N SER A 481 -1.55 26.72 2.97
CA SER A 481 -2.72 26.81 2.08
C SER A 481 -3.79 25.79 2.48
N ILE A 482 -3.38 24.57 2.81
CA ILE A 482 -4.26 23.51 3.31
C ILE A 482 -4.94 23.91 4.63
N GLY A 483 -4.20 24.45 5.60
CA GLY A 483 -4.79 24.90 6.87
C GLY A 483 -5.91 25.93 6.68
N LYS A 484 -5.70 26.88 5.76
CA LYS A 484 -6.69 27.90 5.38
C LYS A 484 -7.93 27.29 4.70
N ILE A 485 -7.72 26.35 3.80
CA ILE A 485 -8.81 25.61 3.12
C ILE A 485 -9.67 24.88 4.14
N ILE A 486 -9.04 24.12 5.03
CA ILE A 486 -9.73 23.31 6.04
C ILE A 486 -10.54 24.20 6.97
N ARG A 487 -9.97 25.34 7.37
CA ARG A 487 -10.70 26.32 8.19
C ARG A 487 -11.96 26.82 7.50
N PHE A 488 -11.89 27.09 6.20
CA PHE A 488 -13.07 27.51 5.46
C PHE A 488 -14.12 26.40 5.31
N ILE A 489 -13.68 25.18 4.98
CA ILE A 489 -14.60 24.04 4.90
C ILE A 489 -15.28 23.84 6.26
N TYR A 490 -14.54 23.98 7.35
CA TYR A 490 -15.10 23.98 8.71
C TYR A 490 -16.17 25.07 8.88
N ASP A 491 -15.85 26.33 8.57
CA ASP A 491 -16.79 27.44 8.73
C ASP A 491 -18.07 27.22 7.89
N GLN A 492 -17.95 26.71 6.66
CA GLN A 492 -19.10 26.34 5.83
C GLN A 492 -19.91 25.19 6.44
N THR A 493 -19.23 24.15 6.94
CA THR A 493 -19.88 22.99 7.56
C THR A 493 -20.67 23.41 8.80
N ILE A 494 -20.13 24.31 9.62
CA ILE A 494 -20.82 24.83 10.81
C ILE A 494 -22.06 25.66 10.44
N LEU A 495 -21.94 26.54 9.44
CA LEU A 495 -23.08 27.34 8.96
C LEU A 495 -24.21 26.45 8.41
N ASP A 496 -23.88 25.36 7.71
CA ASP A 496 -24.87 24.42 7.20
C ASP A 496 -25.60 23.66 8.32
N ILE A 497 -24.94 23.39 9.45
CA ILE A 497 -25.55 22.72 10.61
C ILE A 497 -26.49 23.68 11.35
N ASP A 498 -26.06 24.92 11.59
CA ASP A 498 -26.84 25.93 12.31
C ASP A 498 -28.19 26.22 11.60
N ASN A 499 -28.21 26.13 10.27
CA ASN A 499 -29.42 26.31 9.48
C ASN A 499 -30.39 25.10 9.49
N ASN A 500 -29.97 23.92 9.98
CA ASN A 500 -30.72 22.64 9.86
C ASN A 500 -31.08 22.01 11.23
N ILE A 501 -31.25 22.80 12.29
CA ILE A 501 -31.42 22.30 13.66
C ILE A 501 -32.67 21.40 13.85
N GLN A 502 -32.44 20.08 14.02
CA GLN A 502 -33.31 19.12 14.73
C GLN A 502 -32.47 18.23 15.68
N GLN A 503 -33.07 17.74 16.76
CA GLN A 503 -32.47 17.26 18.02
C GLN A 503 -31.39 16.14 17.99
N GLU A 504 -30.99 15.59 16.85
CA GLU A 504 -29.97 14.52 16.71
C GLU A 504 -28.50 15.03 16.70
N ILE A 505 -28.29 16.31 16.99
CA ILE A 505 -27.10 17.09 16.59
C ILE A 505 -25.86 16.95 17.48
N ASN A 506 -25.99 16.60 18.77
CA ASN A 506 -24.86 16.70 19.71
C ASN A 506 -23.74 15.67 19.46
N GLN A 507 -24.07 14.44 19.06
CA GLN A 507 -23.04 13.44 18.72
C GLN A 507 -22.38 13.75 17.38
N GLN A 508 -23.15 14.21 16.38
CA GLN A 508 -22.61 14.59 15.07
C GLN A 508 -21.69 15.81 15.15
N LEU A 509 -22.03 16.81 15.98
CA LEU A 509 -21.20 17.99 16.22
C LEU A 509 -19.83 17.62 16.78
N ASN A 510 -19.77 16.78 17.82
CA ASN A 510 -18.49 16.40 18.43
C ASN A 510 -17.54 15.72 17.43
N LEU A 511 -18.07 15.00 16.45
CA LEU A 511 -17.30 14.28 15.44
C LEU A 511 -16.80 15.17 14.32
N ILE A 512 -17.65 16.10 13.90
CA ILE A 512 -17.26 17.18 12.99
C ILE A 512 -16.16 17.98 13.67
N LEU A 513 -16.38 18.43 14.91
CA LEU A 513 -15.38 19.15 15.70
C LEU A 513 -14.07 18.35 15.88
N ALA A 514 -14.14 17.04 16.15
CA ALA A 514 -12.96 16.19 16.26
C ALA A 514 -12.18 16.06 14.94
N SER A 515 -12.88 16.02 13.80
CA SER A 515 -12.24 15.99 12.47
C SER A 515 -11.46 17.28 12.19
N TYR A 516 -11.92 18.40 12.75
CA TYR A 516 -11.30 19.73 12.63
C TYR A 516 -10.51 20.16 13.87
N ALA A 517 -10.28 19.27 14.83
CA ALA A 517 -9.48 19.56 16.01
C ALA A 517 -8.00 19.62 15.62
N PHE A 518 -7.38 20.78 15.80
CA PHE A 518 -5.98 20.99 15.48
C PHE A 518 -5.10 20.64 16.69
N GLN A 519 -4.16 19.73 16.50
CA GLN A 519 -3.07 19.43 17.42
C GLN A 519 -1.73 19.64 16.73
N THR A 520 -0.66 19.77 17.53
CA THR A 520 0.70 19.79 16.99
C THR A 520 0.94 18.50 16.19
N SER A 521 1.18 18.61 14.88
CA SER A 521 1.66 17.48 14.09
C SER A 521 3.05 17.10 14.58
N ALA A 522 3.19 15.87 15.05
CA ALA A 522 4.48 15.31 15.42
C ALA A 522 4.91 14.30 14.33
N PRO A 523 6.21 14.19 13.99
CA PRO A 523 6.71 12.93 13.47
C PRO A 523 6.33 11.83 14.46
N ASN A 524 5.99 10.64 13.97
CA ASN A 524 5.62 9.52 14.81
C ASN A 524 6.53 9.46 16.05
N LYS A 525 5.97 9.54 17.27
CA LYS A 525 6.73 9.57 18.53
C LYS A 525 7.62 8.33 18.74
N ASP A 526 7.33 7.29 17.97
CA ASP A 526 8.07 6.04 17.89
C ASP A 526 9.38 6.13 17.07
N ILE A 527 9.61 7.26 16.39
CA ILE A 527 10.74 7.47 15.46
C ILE A 527 11.68 8.60 15.94
N SER A 528 11.37 9.26 17.07
CA SER A 528 12.23 10.30 17.66
C SER A 528 13.28 9.73 18.61
#